data_AF-A0A9W6RM41-F1
#
_entry.id   AF-A0A9W6RM41-F1
#
_cell.length_a   1.000
_cell.length_b   1.000
_cell.length_c   1.000
_cell.angle_alpha   90.00
_cell.angle_beta   90.00
_cell.angle_gamma   90.00
#
_symmetry.space_group_name_H-M   'P 1'
#
loop_
_entity.id
_entity.type
_entity.pdbx_description
1 polymer ?
#
loop_
_entity_poly.entity_id
_entity_poly.type
_entity_poly.pdbx_seq_one_letter_code
_entity_poly.pdbx_strand_id
1 'polypeptide(L)'
;MSVGDLDRSLAPIDSGDLLRLAELAEDAESELFLRNPRGSGRYSGRLLCRALCQGAALHYVNGSNGVKDFDVWSFYAEIDGWPFPPRWRGTRDFGPSKFGRYPGDPPRYEGRRVDLLGRSLPALPGTDPTDALRRYLTSRRTGTAKALAAKAIVLITPRNRAGEIVWPVTPAT
;
A
#
# COMPACT_ATOMS: atom_id res chain seq x y z
N MET A 1 19.02 -19.03 -8.86
CA MET A 1 18.48 -17.66 -8.87
C MET A 1 17.94 -17.41 -10.27
N SER A 2 16.69 -16.98 -10.41
CA SER A 2 16.16 -16.64 -11.73
C SER A 2 16.68 -15.27 -12.15
N VAL A 3 16.83 -15.03 -13.46
CA VAL A 3 17.31 -13.74 -14.00
C VAL A 3 16.49 -12.53 -13.48
N GLY A 4 15.23 -12.75 -13.08
CA GLY A 4 14.37 -11.69 -12.51
C GLY A 4 14.67 -11.26 -11.07
N ASP A 5 15.53 -11.98 -10.34
CA ASP A 5 15.92 -11.60 -8.97
C ASP A 5 17.06 -10.55 -8.96
N LEU A 6 17.86 -10.47 -10.04
CA LEU A 6 19.00 -9.54 -10.14
C LEU A 6 18.58 -8.09 -10.42
N ASP A 7 17.39 -7.88 -10.98
CA ASP A 7 16.86 -6.56 -11.37
C ASP A 7 16.07 -5.86 -10.26
N ARG A 8 16.02 -6.44 -9.07
CA ARG A 8 15.38 -5.83 -7.89
C ARG A 8 16.34 -4.86 -7.22
N SER A 9 15.84 -3.71 -6.79
CA SER A 9 16.65 -2.80 -5.99
C SER A 9 16.79 -3.33 -4.57
N LEU A 10 18.04 -3.44 -4.10
CA LEU A 10 18.35 -3.76 -2.71
C LEU A 10 18.51 -2.50 -1.83
N ALA A 11 18.30 -1.30 -2.41
CA ALA A 11 18.37 -0.06 -1.64
C ALA A 11 17.36 -0.10 -0.47
N PRO A 12 17.74 0.37 0.72
CA PRO A 12 16.83 0.41 1.85
C PRO A 12 15.72 1.43 1.59
N ILE A 13 14.51 1.12 2.05
CA ILE A 13 13.37 2.04 2.03
C ILE A 13 13.39 2.82 3.35
N ASP A 14 13.44 4.16 3.26
CA ASP A 14 13.45 5.06 4.41
C ASP A 14 12.11 5.79 4.58
N SER A 15 12.01 6.63 5.62
CA SER A 15 10.79 7.37 5.92
C SER A 15 10.44 8.37 4.81
N GLY A 16 11.41 8.98 4.13
CA GLY A 16 11.17 9.88 3.00
C GLY A 16 10.51 9.15 1.84
N ASP A 17 10.97 7.94 1.55
CA ASP A 17 10.36 7.08 0.52
C ASP A 17 8.90 6.74 0.86
N LEU A 18 8.63 6.38 2.12
CA LEU A 18 7.26 6.11 2.58
C LEU A 18 6.37 7.34 2.41
N LEU A 19 6.82 8.52 2.83
CA LEU A 19 6.03 9.75 2.68
C LEU A 19 5.77 10.08 1.20
N ARG A 20 6.75 9.83 0.32
CA ARG A 20 6.56 9.99 -1.12
C ARG A 20 5.49 9.05 -1.67
N LEU A 21 5.47 7.79 -1.23
CA LEU A 21 4.41 6.83 -1.59
C LEU A 21 3.03 7.29 -1.10
N ALA A 22 2.97 7.94 0.07
CA ALA A 22 1.74 8.52 0.61
C ALA A 22 1.19 9.61 -0.31
N GLU A 23 2.04 10.54 -0.74
CA GLU A 23 1.68 11.63 -1.66
C GLU A 23 1.15 11.09 -2.99
N LEU A 24 1.88 10.14 -3.60
CA LEU A 24 1.48 9.54 -4.87
C LEU A 24 0.11 8.83 -4.79
N ALA A 25 -0.17 8.18 -3.67
CA ALA A 25 -1.46 7.56 -3.40
C ALA A 25 -2.56 8.62 -3.23
N GLU A 26 -2.30 9.66 -2.46
CA GLU A 26 -3.24 10.76 -2.22
C GLU A 26 -3.63 11.50 -3.48
N ASP A 27 -2.67 11.80 -4.36
CA ASP A 27 -2.92 12.45 -5.64
C ASP A 27 -3.83 11.58 -6.53
N ALA A 28 -3.56 10.27 -6.59
CA ALA A 28 -4.37 9.36 -7.39
C ALA A 28 -5.79 9.16 -6.84
N GLU A 29 -5.94 9.13 -5.52
CA GLU A 29 -7.24 9.07 -4.86
C GLU A 29 -8.02 10.36 -5.06
N SER A 30 -7.38 11.52 -4.97
CA SER A 30 -7.99 12.82 -5.22
C SER A 30 -8.54 12.90 -6.65
N GLU A 31 -7.75 12.48 -7.65
CA GLU A 31 -8.23 12.36 -9.03
C GLU A 31 -9.41 11.37 -9.17
N LEU A 32 -9.34 10.21 -8.51
CA LEU A 32 -10.41 9.22 -8.50
C LEU A 32 -11.70 9.79 -7.92
N PHE A 33 -11.62 10.52 -6.82
CA PHE A 33 -12.77 11.09 -6.12
C PHE A 33 -13.39 12.23 -6.92
N LEU A 34 -12.58 13.08 -7.54
CA LEU A 34 -13.03 14.15 -8.43
C LEU A 34 -13.74 13.61 -9.68
N ARG A 35 -13.21 12.55 -10.30
CA ARG A 35 -13.82 11.94 -11.50
C ARG A 35 -15.11 11.18 -11.20
N ASN A 36 -15.29 10.70 -9.98
CA ASN A 36 -16.44 9.88 -9.60
C ASN A 36 -17.02 10.27 -8.23
N PRO A 37 -17.58 11.49 -8.10
CA PRO A 37 -18.01 12.05 -6.82
C PRO A 37 -19.13 11.25 -6.17
N ARG A 38 -20.04 10.68 -6.98
CA ARG A 38 -21.15 9.84 -6.50
C ARG A 38 -20.76 8.37 -6.31
N GLY A 39 -19.57 7.94 -6.71
CA GLY A 39 -19.07 6.58 -6.52
C GLY A 39 -17.97 6.56 -5.47
N SER A 40 -16.72 6.43 -5.92
CA SER A 40 -15.54 6.45 -5.05
C SER A 40 -15.40 7.73 -4.25
N GLY A 41 -15.88 8.88 -4.74
CA GLY A 41 -15.83 10.14 -4.01
C GLY A 41 -16.58 10.14 -2.66
N ARG A 42 -17.52 9.21 -2.44
CA ARG A 42 -18.17 9.01 -1.13
C ARG A 42 -17.20 8.59 -0.02
N TYR A 43 -16.02 8.08 -0.41
CA TYR A 43 -14.96 7.69 0.51
C TYR A 43 -14.03 8.85 0.90
N SER A 44 -14.25 10.06 0.37
CA SER A 44 -13.59 11.26 0.88
C SER A 44 -13.84 11.41 2.38
N GLY A 45 -12.79 11.64 3.16
CA GLY A 45 -12.85 11.73 4.62
C GLY A 45 -13.04 10.40 5.36
N ARG A 46 -12.95 9.24 4.68
CA ARG A 46 -13.09 7.90 5.28
C ARG A 46 -11.81 7.08 5.30
N LEU A 47 -10.68 7.66 4.91
CA LEU A 47 -9.39 6.98 4.93
C LEU A 47 -9.05 6.61 6.39
N LEU A 48 -8.79 5.31 6.62
CA LEU A 48 -8.24 4.82 7.88
C LEU A 48 -6.72 4.90 7.84
N CYS A 49 -6.12 4.36 6.77
CA CYS A 49 -4.68 4.36 6.60
C CYS A 49 -4.25 4.07 5.16
N ARG A 50 -2.96 4.32 4.91
CA ARG A 50 -2.23 3.81 3.75
C ARG A 50 -1.10 2.92 4.24
N ALA A 51 -0.84 1.83 3.54
CA ALA A 51 0.20 0.89 3.91
C ALA A 51 0.99 0.41 2.70
N LEU A 52 2.30 0.22 2.92
CA LEU A 52 3.17 -0.51 2.03
C LEU A 52 2.91 -2.00 2.26
N CYS A 53 2.69 -2.73 1.17
CA CYS A 53 2.35 -4.14 1.23
C CYS A 53 3.32 -4.98 0.39
N GLN A 54 3.13 -6.30 0.48
CA GLN A 54 3.74 -7.29 -0.40
C GLN A 54 5.29 -7.30 -0.35
N GLY A 55 5.94 -7.36 -1.52
CA GLY A 55 7.39 -7.56 -1.61
C GLY A 55 8.18 -6.38 -1.07
N ALA A 56 7.77 -5.14 -1.39
CA ALA A 56 8.44 -3.94 -0.90
C ALA A 56 8.31 -3.79 0.63
N ALA A 57 7.15 -4.14 1.21
CA ALA A 57 7.00 -4.17 2.66
C ALA A 57 7.90 -5.21 3.33
N LEU A 58 8.01 -6.41 2.74
CA LEU A 58 8.91 -7.43 3.27
C LEU A 58 10.37 -6.97 3.21
N HIS A 59 10.75 -6.32 2.12
CA HIS A 59 12.07 -5.71 1.95
C HIS A 59 12.33 -4.59 2.97
N TYR A 60 11.33 -3.75 3.28
CA TYR A 60 11.44 -2.78 4.37
C TYR A 60 11.76 -3.45 5.70
N VAL A 61 11.09 -4.57 6.00
CA VAL A 61 11.23 -5.27 7.29
C VAL A 61 12.55 -6.05 7.41
N ASN A 62 13.01 -6.70 6.35
CA ASN A 62 14.15 -7.64 6.45
C ASN A 62 15.26 -7.45 5.41
N GLY A 63 15.12 -6.52 4.46
CA GLY A 63 16.11 -6.19 3.43
C GLY A 63 16.42 -7.28 2.40
N SER A 64 15.70 -8.41 2.42
CA SER A 64 16.17 -9.65 1.78
C SER A 64 15.75 -9.82 0.32
N ASN A 65 14.55 -9.39 -0.04
CA ASN A 65 13.95 -9.74 -1.32
C ASN A 65 14.04 -8.63 -2.36
N GLY A 66 14.45 -7.41 -2.00
CA GLY A 66 14.52 -6.26 -2.90
C GLY A 66 13.16 -5.75 -3.38
N VAL A 67 13.20 -4.59 -4.03
CA VAL A 67 12.04 -3.89 -4.59
C VAL A 67 11.97 -4.11 -6.10
N LYS A 68 10.87 -4.70 -6.57
CA LYS A 68 10.51 -4.76 -7.99
C LYS A 68 9.61 -3.59 -8.38
N ASP A 69 8.55 -3.41 -7.60
CA ASP A 69 7.51 -2.39 -7.64
C ASP A 69 7.06 -2.11 -6.19
N PHE A 70 6.33 -0.99 -6.01
CA PHE A 70 5.72 -0.64 -4.72
C PHE A 70 4.22 -0.90 -4.76
N ASP A 71 3.73 -1.79 -3.90
CA ASP A 71 2.29 -2.00 -3.68
C ASP A 71 1.81 -1.13 -2.51
N VAL A 72 1.08 -0.04 -2.81
CA VAL A 72 0.47 0.82 -1.80
C VAL A 72 -1.03 0.52 -1.72
N TRP A 73 -1.50 0.24 -0.51
CA TRP A 73 -2.91 0.00 -0.23
C TRP A 73 -3.50 1.11 0.63
N SER A 74 -4.62 1.65 0.18
CA SER A 74 -5.43 2.60 0.92
C SER A 74 -6.66 1.90 1.48
N PHE A 75 -6.81 1.96 2.80
CA PHE A 75 -7.89 1.31 3.53
C PHE A 75 -8.87 2.34 4.05
N TYR A 76 -10.15 2.13 3.78
CA TYR A 76 -11.21 3.06 4.15
C TYR A 76 -12.21 2.43 5.11
N ALA A 77 -12.85 3.26 5.93
CA ALA A 77 -14.02 2.86 6.70
C ALA A 77 -15.19 2.61 5.75
N GLU A 78 -15.70 1.37 5.73
CA GLU A 78 -16.79 0.96 4.85
C GLU A 78 -18.05 1.81 5.05
N ILE A 79 -18.74 2.05 3.94
CA ILE A 79 -20.10 2.60 3.94
C ILE A 79 -21.04 1.41 3.88
N ASP A 80 -22.04 1.38 4.75
CA ASP A 80 -22.99 0.27 4.81
C ASP A 80 -23.63 -0.02 3.45
N GLY A 81 -23.57 -1.28 3.04
CA GLY A 81 -24.01 -1.76 1.72
C GLY A 81 -23.21 -1.25 0.51
N TRP A 82 -22.13 -0.49 0.71
CA TRP A 82 -21.39 0.20 -0.36
C TRP A 82 -19.87 0.07 -0.20
N PRO A 83 -19.28 -1.12 -0.42
CA PRO A 83 -17.83 -1.31 -0.30
C PRO A 83 -17.04 -0.49 -1.31
N PHE A 84 -15.78 -0.19 -1.00
CA PHE A 84 -14.89 0.53 -1.92
C PHE A 84 -14.73 -0.30 -3.20
N PRO A 85 -14.72 0.34 -4.40
CA PRO A 85 -14.65 -0.39 -5.67
C PRO A 85 -13.52 -1.42 -5.70
N PRO A 86 -13.82 -2.74 -5.70
CA PRO A 86 -12.80 -3.78 -5.48
C PRO A 86 -11.84 -3.96 -6.66
N ARG A 87 -12.16 -3.35 -7.81
CA ARG A 87 -11.37 -3.39 -9.04
C ARG A 87 -10.62 -2.09 -9.31
N TRP A 88 -10.73 -1.08 -8.44
CA TRP A 88 -9.94 0.13 -8.64
C TRP A 88 -8.46 -0.20 -8.48
N ARG A 89 -7.69 0.25 -9.47
CA ARG A 89 -6.23 0.17 -9.50
C ARG A 89 -5.71 1.43 -10.14
N GLY A 90 -4.90 2.17 -9.41
CA GLY A 90 -4.10 3.26 -9.94
C GLY A 90 -2.67 2.80 -10.18
N THR A 91 -1.94 3.55 -11.01
CA THR A 91 -0.48 3.44 -11.09
C THR A 91 0.13 4.82 -11.06
N ARG A 92 1.29 4.93 -10.42
CA ARG A 92 2.16 6.11 -10.46
C ARG A 92 3.59 5.69 -10.76
N ASP A 93 4.37 6.64 -11.24
CA ASP A 93 5.81 6.50 -11.28
C ASP A 93 6.38 7.04 -9.97
N PHE A 94 7.27 6.27 -9.32
CA PHE A 94 8.02 6.79 -8.18
C PHE A 94 8.95 7.93 -8.59
N GLY A 95 9.40 7.91 -9.85
CA GLY A 95 10.37 8.85 -10.42
C GLY A 95 11.83 8.46 -10.13
N PRO A 96 12.79 9.26 -10.63
CA PRO A 96 14.22 9.02 -10.43
C PRO A 96 14.56 8.89 -8.94
N SER A 97 15.18 7.77 -8.56
CA SER A 97 15.48 7.46 -7.16
C SER A 97 16.57 6.39 -7.03
N LYS A 98 17.01 6.14 -5.80
CA LYS A 98 17.93 5.03 -5.44
C LYS A 98 17.38 3.63 -5.80
N PHE A 99 16.08 3.50 -6.06
CA PHE A 99 15.51 2.22 -6.48
C PHE A 99 15.69 1.93 -7.98
N GLY A 100 16.12 2.95 -8.73
CA GLY A 100 16.21 2.90 -10.18
C GLY A 100 14.87 2.57 -10.84
N ARG A 101 14.93 2.23 -12.12
CA ARG A 101 13.80 1.74 -12.90
C ARG A 101 13.84 0.22 -12.96
N TYR A 102 12.70 -0.46 -12.94
CA TYR A 102 12.67 -1.88 -13.27
C TYR A 102 12.81 -2.06 -14.79
N PRO A 103 13.77 -2.85 -15.30
CA PRO A 103 13.98 -3.01 -16.74
C PRO A 103 12.72 -3.46 -17.49
N GLY A 104 11.91 -4.32 -16.87
CA GLY A 104 10.69 -4.86 -17.44
C GLY A 104 9.45 -3.96 -17.33
N ASP A 105 9.53 -2.79 -16.71
CA ASP A 105 8.44 -1.82 -16.73
C ASP A 105 8.35 -1.13 -18.11
N PRO A 106 7.19 -0.56 -18.48
CA PRO A 106 7.07 0.27 -19.69
C PRO A 106 8.01 1.50 -19.69
N PRO A 107 8.42 2.02 -20.87
CA PRO A 107 9.33 3.17 -20.97
C PRO A 107 8.84 4.47 -20.30
N ARG A 108 7.53 4.60 -20.06
CA ARG A 108 6.92 5.77 -19.40
C ARG A 108 7.30 5.94 -17.91
N TYR A 109 7.91 4.92 -17.30
CA TYR A 109 8.38 4.98 -15.93
C TYR A 109 9.87 5.33 -15.94
N GLU A 110 10.23 6.42 -15.27
CA GLU A 110 11.59 6.84 -14.97
C GLU A 110 12.11 6.16 -13.69
N GLY A 111 11.21 5.84 -12.75
CA GLY A 111 11.48 5.10 -11.51
C GLY A 111 10.83 3.72 -11.45
N ARG A 112 10.72 3.19 -10.22
CA ARG A 112 9.92 1.97 -9.94
C ARG A 112 8.44 2.29 -10.09
N ARG A 113 7.68 1.38 -10.71
CA ARG A 113 6.23 1.46 -10.71
C ARG A 113 5.67 1.42 -9.28
N VAL A 114 4.70 2.28 -9.01
CA VAL A 114 3.88 2.26 -7.80
C VAL A 114 2.47 1.80 -8.19
N ASP A 115 2.06 0.63 -7.71
CA ASP A 115 0.71 0.11 -7.83
C ASP A 115 -0.14 0.59 -6.65
N LEU A 116 -1.25 1.26 -6.97
CA LEU A 116 -2.16 1.85 -5.99
C LEU A 116 -3.45 1.06 -5.94
N LEU A 117 -3.81 0.58 -4.75
CA LEU A 117 -4.97 -0.27 -4.52
C LEU A 117 -5.81 0.28 -3.38
N GLY A 118 -7.11 0.00 -3.42
CA GLY A 118 -8.06 0.51 -2.44
C GLY A 118 -8.99 -0.59 -1.93
N ARG A 119 -9.36 -0.51 -0.66
CA ARG A 119 -10.34 -1.43 -0.05
C ARG A 119 -11.04 -0.78 1.14
N SER A 120 -12.33 -1.05 1.29
CA SER A 120 -13.06 -0.73 2.51
C SER A 120 -12.92 -1.87 3.53
N LEU A 121 -12.90 -1.51 4.80
CA LEU A 121 -12.89 -2.42 5.94
C LEU A 121 -14.18 -2.20 6.75
N PRO A 122 -14.77 -3.27 7.32
CA PRO A 122 -15.93 -3.16 8.20
C PRO A 122 -15.53 -2.57 9.56
N ALA A 123 -15.26 -1.27 9.56
CA ALA A 123 -14.75 -0.45 10.65
C ALA A 123 -15.36 0.95 10.57
N LEU A 124 -15.45 1.64 11.71
CA LEU A 124 -15.95 3.01 11.78
C LEU A 124 -14.86 4.01 11.34
N PRO A 125 -15.22 5.18 10.79
CA PRO A 125 -14.27 6.28 10.63
C PRO A 125 -13.56 6.58 11.96
N GLY A 126 -12.25 6.81 11.91
CA GLY A 126 -11.43 7.07 13.10
C GLY A 126 -11.04 5.82 13.91
N THR A 127 -11.45 4.61 13.50
CA THR A 127 -10.90 3.36 14.08
C THR A 127 -9.38 3.35 13.95
N ASP A 128 -8.67 2.87 14.98
CA ASP A 128 -7.22 2.74 14.93
C ASP A 128 -6.77 1.92 13.71
N PRO A 129 -5.83 2.45 12.89
CA PRO A 129 -5.32 1.78 11.70
C PRO A 129 -4.79 0.36 11.93
N THR A 130 -4.00 0.17 12.99
CA THR A 130 -3.34 -1.10 13.30
C THR A 130 -4.38 -2.12 13.74
N ASP A 131 -5.34 -1.73 14.58
CA ASP A 131 -6.43 -2.62 15.00
C ASP A 131 -7.33 -3.02 13.83
N ALA A 132 -7.74 -2.06 12.99
CA ALA A 132 -8.57 -2.33 11.82
C ALA A 132 -7.90 -3.30 10.84
N LEU A 133 -6.62 -3.08 10.54
CA LEU A 133 -5.83 -3.94 9.67
C LEU A 133 -5.61 -5.32 10.27
N ARG A 134 -5.18 -5.41 11.53
CA ARG A 134 -4.93 -6.71 12.18
C ARG A 134 -6.20 -7.55 12.24
N ARG A 135 -7.35 -6.96 12.56
CA ARG A 135 -8.65 -7.64 12.53
C ARG A 135 -8.96 -8.17 11.12
N TYR A 136 -8.79 -7.33 10.11
CA TYR A 136 -9.02 -7.70 8.72
C TYR A 136 -8.13 -8.87 8.27
N LEU A 137 -6.83 -8.77 8.53
CA LEU A 137 -5.82 -9.76 8.14
C LEU A 137 -5.98 -11.09 8.88
N THR A 138 -6.27 -11.04 10.17
CA THR A 138 -6.48 -12.24 11.01
C THR A 138 -7.70 -13.02 10.55
N SER A 139 -8.78 -12.34 10.16
CA SER A 139 -10.01 -12.99 9.71
C SER A 139 -9.83 -13.79 8.41
N ARG A 140 -8.87 -13.41 7.55
CA ARG A 140 -8.56 -14.05 6.26
C ARG A 140 -9.78 -14.34 5.36
N ARG A 141 -10.85 -13.55 5.49
CA ARG A 141 -12.14 -13.84 4.85
C ARG A 141 -12.13 -13.65 3.33
N THR A 142 -11.25 -12.81 2.79
CA THR A 142 -11.17 -12.53 1.35
C THR A 142 -9.83 -12.97 0.77
N GLY A 143 -9.77 -13.19 -0.55
CA GLY A 143 -8.51 -13.50 -1.25
C GLY A 143 -7.45 -12.42 -1.03
N THR A 144 -7.85 -11.14 -1.03
CA THR A 144 -6.98 -10.02 -0.66
C THR A 144 -6.45 -10.13 0.77
N ALA A 145 -7.30 -10.45 1.75
CA ALA A 145 -6.86 -10.60 3.14
C ALA A 145 -5.82 -11.72 3.28
N LYS A 146 -6.06 -12.86 2.61
CA LYS A 146 -5.13 -14.00 2.57
C LYS A 146 -3.79 -13.61 1.93
N ALA A 147 -3.82 -12.93 0.79
CA ALA A 147 -2.63 -12.52 0.06
C ALA A 147 -1.80 -11.45 0.81
N LEU A 148 -2.48 -10.49 1.46
CA LEU A 148 -1.82 -9.48 2.28
C LEU A 148 -1.23 -10.09 3.55
N ALA A 149 -1.96 -10.97 4.23
CA ALA A 149 -1.50 -11.62 5.46
C ALA A 149 -0.32 -12.60 5.25
N ALA A 150 0.01 -12.94 4.00
CA ALA A 150 1.15 -13.81 3.68
C ALA A 150 2.51 -13.07 3.70
N LYS A 151 2.52 -11.74 3.76
CA LYS A 151 3.73 -10.90 3.73
C LYS A 151 3.60 -9.74 4.71
N ALA A 152 4.65 -8.91 4.82
CA ALA A 152 4.64 -7.77 5.71
C ALA A 152 3.67 -6.65 5.25
N ILE A 153 3.22 -5.85 6.22
CA ILE A 153 2.45 -4.62 6.01
C ILE A 153 3.02 -3.54 6.93
N VAL A 154 3.37 -2.41 6.34
CA VAL A 154 4.01 -1.27 7.02
C VAL A 154 3.15 -0.03 6.82
N LEU A 155 2.79 0.68 7.89
CA LEU A 155 2.02 1.92 7.77
C LEU A 155 2.81 3.00 7.04
N ILE A 156 2.10 3.76 6.23
CA ILE A 156 2.58 4.96 5.55
C ILE A 156 1.79 6.18 6.03
N THR A 157 0.47 6.01 6.19
CA THR A 157 -0.45 7.04 6.72
C THR A 157 -1.25 6.42 7.86
N PRO A 158 -1.43 7.10 9.01
CA PRO A 158 -1.10 8.51 9.28
C PRO A 158 0.40 8.78 9.41
N ARG A 159 0.82 10.00 9.05
CA ARG A 159 2.24 10.39 8.91
C ARG A 159 3.08 10.16 10.17
N ASN A 160 2.50 10.39 11.35
CA ASN A 160 3.16 10.19 12.65
C ASN A 160 3.42 8.72 12.99
N ARG A 161 2.87 7.78 12.20
CA ARG A 161 3.06 6.32 12.35
C ARG A 161 3.69 5.68 11.12
N ALA A 162 4.20 6.48 10.18
CA ALA A 162 4.88 5.96 9.01
C ALA A 162 6.09 5.11 9.41
N GLY A 163 6.18 3.89 8.88
CA GLY A 163 7.20 2.90 9.22
C GLY A 163 6.77 1.87 10.27
N GLU A 164 5.61 2.03 10.92
CA GLU A 164 5.12 1.04 11.88
C GLU A 164 4.79 -0.29 11.18
N ILE A 165 5.35 -1.39 11.67
CA ILE A 165 5.09 -2.74 11.16
C ILE A 165 3.79 -3.26 11.79
N VAL A 166 2.73 -3.36 11.00
CA VAL A 166 1.40 -3.81 11.44
C VAL A 166 1.29 -5.32 11.40
N TRP A 167 1.96 -5.94 10.41
CA TRP A 167 1.92 -7.37 10.14
C TRP A 167 3.25 -7.86 9.56
N PRO A 168 3.72 -9.09 9.90
CA PRO A 168 3.19 -9.96 10.95
C PRO A 168 3.31 -9.30 12.33
N VAL A 169 2.46 -9.73 13.27
CA VAL A 169 2.62 -9.30 14.67
C VAL A 169 3.88 -10.00 15.18
N THR A 170 4.96 -9.25 15.37
CA THR A 170 6.13 -9.78 16.08
C THR A 170 5.66 -10.16 17.49
N PRO A 171 5.91 -11.39 17.97
CA PRO A 171 5.65 -11.73 19.36
C PRO A 171 6.39 -10.70 20.24
N ALA A 172 5.76 -10.23 21.32
CA ALA A 172 6.50 -9.50 22.33
C ALA A 172 7.61 -10.43 22.85
N THR A 173 8.87 -10.00 22.68
CA THR A 173 10.04 -10.68 23.23
C THR A 173 9.99 -10.67 24.76
#